data_AF-A0A800D7Z2-F1
#
_entry.id   AF-A0A800D7Z2-F1
#
_cell.length_a   1.000
_cell.length_b   1.000
_cell.length_c   1.000
_cell.angle_alpha   90.00
_cell.angle_beta   90.00
_cell.angle_gamma   90.00
#
_symmetry.space_group_name_H-M   'P 1'
#
loop_
_entity.id
_entity.type
_entity.pdbx_description
1 polymer ?
#
loop_
_entity_poly.entity_id
_entity_poly.type
_entity_poly.pdbx_seq_one_letter_code
_entity_poly.pdbx_strand_id
1 'polypeptide(L)'
;EGVTPTVARVLEVVDRERVTVAAALGIRAITALEWLQQAYAAMGENLYEAIRANPGYSGVKAPRTLAHRYIFEDVPMSLVPIASLGERFGVSTRAIDALINLASILHRTDYRRRGRTLDKLGLEGLSVSEITRYVEEGMLGEGP
;
A
#
# COMPACT_ATOMS: atom_id res chain seq x y z
N GLU A 1 -13.79 18.59 -0.53
CA GLU A 1 -13.53 17.95 0.77
C GLU A 1 -13.30 16.45 0.57
N GLY A 2 -12.09 16.06 0.14
CA GLY A 2 -11.79 14.64 -0.16
C GLY A 2 -11.18 13.87 1.02
N VAL A 3 -10.48 14.58 1.92
CA VAL A 3 -9.84 14.01 3.10
C VAL A 3 -10.32 14.80 4.30
N THR A 4 -11.12 14.18 5.15
CA THR A 4 -11.48 14.70 6.48
C THR A 4 -10.47 14.21 7.52
N PRO A 5 -10.41 14.80 8.73
CA PRO A 5 -9.50 14.33 9.77
C PRO A 5 -9.67 12.83 10.09
N THR A 6 -10.89 12.31 10.07
CA THR A 6 -11.15 10.88 10.32
C THR A 6 -10.67 9.99 9.18
N VAL A 7 -10.82 10.43 7.93
CA VAL A 7 -10.27 9.71 6.77
C VAL A 7 -8.74 9.71 6.81
N ALA A 8 -8.12 10.84 7.19
CA ALA A 8 -6.67 10.90 7.34
C ALA A 8 -6.14 9.91 8.40
N ARG A 9 -6.85 9.74 9.53
CA ARG A 9 -6.48 8.71 10.52
C ARG A 9 -6.51 7.28 9.96
N VAL A 10 -7.44 6.97 9.05
CA VAL A 10 -7.42 5.67 8.36
C VAL A 10 -6.18 5.55 7.47
N LEU A 11 -5.85 6.61 6.72
CA LEU A 11 -4.66 6.64 5.87
C LEU A 11 -3.36 6.49 6.67
N GLU A 12 -3.26 7.10 7.85
CA GLU A 12 -2.11 6.94 8.76
C GLU A 12 -1.93 5.50 9.23
N VAL A 13 -3.02 4.79 9.53
CA VAL A 13 -2.95 3.37 9.91
C VAL A 13 -2.51 2.51 8.72
N VAL A 14 -3.07 2.76 7.53
CA VAL A 14 -2.68 2.06 6.29
C VAL A 14 -1.20 2.30 5.97
N ASP A 15 -0.72 3.55 6.12
CA ASP A 15 0.67 3.88 5.89
C ASP A 15 1.61 3.20 6.89
N ARG A 16 1.22 3.18 8.18
CA ARG A 16 1.95 2.46 9.21
C ARG A 16 2.04 0.96 8.90
N GLU A 17 0.94 0.33 8.47
CA GLU A 17 0.94 -1.09 8.07
C GLU A 17 1.91 -1.31 6.90
N ARG A 18 1.83 -0.48 5.85
CA ARG A 18 2.73 -0.51 4.69
C ARG A 18 4.21 -0.41 5.07
N VAL A 19 4.57 0.57 5.90
CA VAL A 19 5.96 0.78 6.34
C VAL A 19 6.43 -0.37 7.25
N THR A 20 5.53 -0.92 8.08
CA THR A 20 5.86 -2.08 8.94
C THR A 20 6.11 -3.33 8.09
N VAL A 21 5.31 -3.57 7.04
CA VAL A 21 5.57 -4.65 6.08
C VAL A 21 6.92 -4.44 5.40
N ALA A 22 7.22 -3.23 4.92
CA ALA A 22 8.53 -2.94 4.32
C ALA A 22 9.70 -3.22 5.29
N ALA A 23 9.55 -2.83 6.56
CA ALA A 23 10.55 -3.08 7.59
C ALA A 23 10.77 -4.58 7.84
N ALA A 24 9.72 -5.42 7.74
CA ALA A 24 9.85 -6.88 7.85
C ALA A 24 10.66 -7.49 6.69
N LEU A 25 10.77 -6.80 5.55
CA LEU A 25 11.67 -7.13 4.44
C LEU A 25 13.06 -6.47 4.56
N GLY A 26 13.35 -5.77 5.67
CA GLY A 26 14.60 -5.02 5.84
C GLY A 26 14.64 -3.70 5.06
N ILE A 27 13.52 -3.25 4.49
CA ILE A 27 13.43 -2.02 3.71
C ILE A 27 12.98 -0.86 4.60
N ARG A 28 13.75 0.22 4.62
CA ARG A 28 13.36 1.47 5.29
C ARG A 28 12.50 2.33 4.36
N ALA A 29 11.22 2.04 4.29
CA ALA A 29 10.27 2.87 3.56
C ALA A 29 10.02 4.19 4.30
N ILE A 30 9.99 5.30 3.57
CA ILE A 30 9.51 6.59 4.09
C ILE A 30 8.01 6.54 4.32
N THR A 31 7.53 7.22 5.36
CA THR A 31 6.10 7.41 5.65
C THR A 31 5.46 8.39 4.67
N ALA A 32 4.13 8.40 4.59
CA ALA A 32 3.38 9.35 3.77
C ALA A 32 3.63 10.80 4.20
N LEU A 33 3.82 11.05 5.50
CA LEU A 33 4.14 12.38 6.03
C LEU A 33 5.53 12.85 5.58
N GLU A 34 6.54 11.99 5.73
CA GLU A 34 7.90 12.27 5.24
C GLU A 34 7.93 12.47 3.73
N TRP A 35 7.16 11.68 2.98
CA TRP A 35 7.06 11.82 1.54
C TRP A 35 6.43 13.16 1.13
N LEU A 36 5.35 13.60 1.79
CA LEU A 36 4.74 14.92 1.51
C LEU A 36 5.71 16.07 1.79
N GLN A 37 6.51 15.95 2.86
CA GLN A 37 7.54 16.93 3.15
C GLN A 37 8.63 16.94 2.07
N GLN A 38 9.17 15.79 1.70
CA GLN A 38 10.28 15.70 0.74
C GLN A 38 9.87 16.08 -0.68
N ALA A 39 8.69 15.63 -1.13
CA ALA A 39 8.25 15.80 -2.51
C ALA A 39 7.49 17.12 -2.76
N TYR A 40 6.82 17.67 -1.74
CA TYR A 40 5.95 18.85 -1.91
C TYR A 40 6.25 19.99 -0.94
N ALA A 41 7.26 19.87 -0.08
CA ALA A 41 7.52 20.81 1.02
C ALA A 41 6.26 21.03 1.91
N ALA A 42 5.37 20.05 1.95
CA ALA A 42 4.10 20.12 2.68
C ALA A 42 4.26 19.44 4.04
N MET A 43 4.04 20.20 5.11
CA MET A 43 4.29 19.76 6.49
C MET A 43 3.03 19.93 7.35
N GLY A 44 2.94 19.14 8.42
CA GLY A 44 1.87 19.18 9.39
C GLY A 44 2.17 18.22 10.55
N GLU A 45 1.48 18.36 11.67
CA GLU A 45 1.65 17.45 12.83
C GLU A 45 1.09 16.05 12.54
N ASN A 46 0.17 15.97 11.58
CA ASN A 46 -0.51 14.75 11.15
C ASN A 46 -0.74 14.79 9.63
N LEU A 47 -1.18 13.66 9.07
CA LEU A 47 -1.35 13.51 7.63
C LEU A 47 -2.45 14.43 7.07
N TYR A 48 -3.48 14.74 7.87
CA TYR A 48 -4.53 15.67 7.46
C TYR A 48 -3.96 17.07 7.22
N GLU A 49 -3.19 17.59 8.16
CA GLU A 49 -2.56 18.91 8.05
C GLU A 49 -1.57 18.97 6.89
N ALA A 50 -0.69 17.97 6.74
CA ALA A 50 0.28 17.93 5.66
C ALA A 50 -0.38 17.87 4.27
N ILE A 51 -1.45 17.07 4.11
CA ILE A 51 -2.22 17.04 2.86
C ILE A 51 -2.85 18.41 2.56
N ARG A 52 -3.37 19.10 3.58
CA ARG A 52 -3.97 20.44 3.44
C ARG A 52 -2.94 21.54 3.17
N ALA A 53 -1.71 21.36 3.64
CA ALA A 53 -0.60 22.26 3.40
C ALA A 53 -0.02 22.15 1.97
N ASN A 54 -0.42 21.14 1.19
CA ASN A 54 0.02 20.99 -0.21
C ASN A 54 -0.88 21.80 -1.18
N PRO A 55 -0.41 22.95 -1.72
CA PRO A 55 -1.21 23.77 -2.62
C PRO A 55 -1.53 23.04 -3.94
N GLY A 56 -0.69 22.08 -4.36
CA GLY A 56 -0.88 21.31 -5.59
C GLY A 56 -2.10 20.38 -5.56
N TYR A 57 -2.67 20.13 -4.37
CA TYR A 57 -3.90 19.34 -4.23
C TYR A 57 -5.17 20.19 -4.26
N SER A 58 -5.04 21.52 -4.26
CA SER A 58 -6.19 22.41 -4.39
C SER A 58 -6.87 22.20 -5.74
N GLY A 59 -8.19 22.04 -5.73
CA GLY A 59 -8.99 21.83 -6.95
C GLY A 59 -8.97 20.41 -7.51
N VAL A 60 -8.14 19.50 -6.99
CA VAL A 60 -8.18 18.08 -7.37
C VAL A 60 -9.48 17.46 -6.84
N LYS A 61 -10.30 16.94 -7.77
CA LYS A 61 -11.60 16.34 -7.45
C LYS A 61 -11.52 14.83 -7.46
N ALA A 62 -12.23 14.20 -6.52
CA ALA A 62 -12.47 12.77 -6.57
C ALA A 62 -13.23 12.39 -7.86
N PRO A 63 -13.00 11.18 -8.40
CA PRO A 63 -13.76 10.68 -9.53
C PRO A 63 -15.26 10.66 -9.19
N ARG A 64 -16.10 10.86 -10.21
CA ARG A 64 -17.57 10.87 -10.04
C ARG A 64 -18.16 9.49 -9.83
N THR A 65 -17.38 8.43 -10.06
CA THR A 65 -17.81 7.04 -9.95
C THR A 65 -16.75 6.23 -9.22
N LEU A 66 -17.18 5.12 -8.61
CA LEU A 66 -16.28 4.17 -7.98
C LEU A 66 -15.63 3.23 -8.98
N ALA A 67 -16.20 3.08 -10.18
CA ALA A 67 -15.59 2.39 -11.31
C ALA A 67 -14.41 3.19 -11.89
N HIS A 68 -13.34 3.31 -11.11
CA HIS A 68 -12.18 4.13 -11.38
C HIS A 68 -10.89 3.38 -11.04
N ARG A 69 -9.78 3.77 -11.70
CA ARG A 69 -8.47 3.11 -11.53
C ARG A 69 -7.98 3.08 -10.08
N TYR A 70 -8.38 4.06 -9.27
CA TYR A 70 -8.10 4.11 -7.83
C TYR A 70 -8.55 2.87 -7.07
N ILE A 71 -9.49 2.08 -7.61
CA ILE A 71 -9.90 0.82 -7.01
C ILE A 71 -9.42 -0.36 -7.85
N PHE A 72 -9.79 -0.44 -9.13
CA PHE A 72 -9.51 -1.65 -9.91
C PHE A 72 -8.03 -1.83 -10.30
N GLU A 73 -7.19 -0.80 -10.12
CA GLU A 73 -5.74 -0.87 -10.28
C GLU A 73 -5.05 -0.94 -8.91
N ASP A 74 -5.25 0.06 -8.05
CA ASP A 74 -4.50 0.17 -6.79
C ASP A 74 -4.79 -0.96 -5.78
N VAL A 75 -6.02 -1.49 -5.75
CA VAL A 75 -6.34 -2.59 -4.83
C VAL A 75 -5.61 -3.88 -5.22
N PRO A 76 -5.78 -4.43 -6.45
CA PRO A 76 -5.08 -5.66 -6.83
C PRO A 76 -3.57 -5.50 -7.03
N MET A 77 -3.08 -4.31 -7.38
CA MET A 77 -1.66 -4.08 -7.71
C MET A 77 -0.84 -3.54 -6.54
N SER A 78 -1.47 -2.92 -5.54
CA SER A 78 -0.77 -2.32 -4.39
C SER A 78 -1.22 -2.94 -3.07
N LEU A 79 -2.52 -2.88 -2.74
CA LEU A 79 -3.00 -3.34 -1.41
C LEU A 79 -2.86 -4.85 -1.23
N VAL A 80 -3.27 -5.64 -2.23
CA VAL A 80 -3.19 -7.10 -2.19
C VAL A 80 -1.75 -7.62 -2.02
N PRO A 81 -0.74 -7.17 -2.79
CA PRO A 81 0.64 -7.62 -2.56
C PRO A 81 1.19 -7.19 -1.19
N ILE A 82 0.85 -6.00 -0.68
CA ILE A 82 1.27 -5.58 0.67
C ILE A 82 0.65 -6.49 1.73
N ALA A 83 -0.64 -6.81 1.62
CA ALA A 83 -1.31 -7.73 2.54
C ALA A 83 -0.71 -9.14 2.48
N SER A 84 -0.41 -9.64 1.27
CA SER A 84 0.20 -10.97 1.07
C SER A 84 1.62 -11.06 1.66
N LEU A 85 2.43 -10.00 1.52
CA LEU A 85 3.72 -9.88 2.20
C LEU A 85 3.55 -9.84 3.72
N GLY A 86 2.57 -9.08 4.22
CA GLY A 86 2.26 -9.00 5.64
C GLY A 86 1.92 -10.36 6.24
N GLU A 87 1.06 -11.12 5.59
CA GLU A 87 0.72 -12.49 5.99
C GLU A 87 1.95 -13.40 6.06
N ARG A 88 2.81 -13.38 5.03
CA ARG A 88 4.02 -14.21 4.96
C ARG A 88 5.04 -13.92 6.05
N PHE A 89 5.19 -12.64 6.41
CA PHE A 89 6.22 -12.16 7.34
C PHE A 89 5.67 -11.76 8.72
N GLY A 90 4.43 -12.17 9.04
CA GLY A 90 3.85 -12.02 10.37
C GLY A 90 3.45 -10.60 10.76
N VAL A 91 3.18 -9.73 9.77
CA VAL A 91 2.71 -8.36 9.98
C VAL A 91 1.21 -8.27 9.73
N SER A 92 0.46 -7.90 10.77
CA SER A 92 -0.99 -7.62 10.66
C SER A 92 -1.24 -6.40 9.76
N THR A 93 -2.04 -6.57 8.72
CA THR A 93 -2.44 -5.52 7.77
C THR A 93 -3.97 -5.27 7.79
N ARG A 94 -4.55 -5.22 8.99
CA ARG A 94 -6.01 -5.19 9.20
C ARG A 94 -6.72 -4.01 8.52
N ALA A 95 -6.11 -2.83 8.48
CA ALA A 95 -6.71 -1.68 7.80
C ALA A 95 -6.68 -1.87 6.28
N ILE A 96 -5.55 -2.33 5.74
CA ILE A 96 -5.44 -2.70 4.32
C ILE A 96 -6.44 -3.80 3.96
N ASP A 97 -6.56 -4.85 4.79
CA ASP A 97 -7.50 -5.94 4.61
C ASP A 97 -8.95 -5.45 4.56
N ALA A 98 -9.32 -4.52 5.45
CA ALA A 98 -10.63 -3.91 5.46
C ALA A 98 -10.92 -3.14 4.16
N LEU A 99 -9.94 -2.39 3.65
CA LEU A 99 -10.07 -1.67 2.37
C LEU A 99 -10.21 -2.62 1.18
N ILE A 100 -9.43 -3.71 1.13
CA ILE A 100 -9.56 -4.76 0.09
C ILE A 100 -10.97 -5.36 0.11
N ASN A 101 -11.50 -5.66 1.30
CA ASN A 101 -12.82 -6.25 1.45
C ASN A 101 -13.93 -5.30 1.00
N LEU A 102 -13.86 -4.02 1.40
CA LEU A 102 -14.81 -3.00 0.95
C LEU A 102 -14.77 -2.82 -0.57
N ALA A 103 -13.56 -2.70 -1.16
CA ALA A 103 -13.40 -2.61 -2.60
C ALA A 103 -13.99 -3.82 -3.33
N SER A 104 -13.79 -5.02 -2.77
CA SER A 104 -14.32 -6.25 -3.36
C SER A 104 -15.84 -6.28 -3.38
N ILE A 105 -16.48 -5.82 -2.30
CA ILE A 105 -17.95 -5.67 -2.21
C ILE A 105 -18.44 -4.62 -3.21
N LEU A 106 -17.82 -3.45 -3.22
CA LEU A 106 -18.22 -2.33 -4.09
C LEU A 106 -18.17 -2.71 -5.57
N HIS A 107 -17.14 -3.47 -5.97
CA HIS A 107 -16.92 -3.85 -7.37
C HIS A 107 -17.41 -5.26 -7.72
N ARG A 108 -18.00 -5.98 -6.76
CA ARG A 108 -18.39 -7.40 -6.91
C ARG A 108 -17.27 -8.24 -7.51
N THR A 109 -16.05 -7.98 -7.07
CA THR A 109 -14.82 -8.56 -7.60
C THR A 109 -14.00 -9.08 -6.45
N ASP A 110 -13.59 -10.34 -6.48
CA ASP A 110 -12.66 -10.88 -5.50
C ASP A 110 -11.25 -10.37 -5.78
N TYR A 111 -10.86 -9.28 -5.11
CA TYR A 111 -9.54 -8.69 -5.31
C TYR A 111 -8.41 -9.52 -4.72
N ARG A 112 -8.66 -10.36 -3.71
CA ARG A 112 -7.62 -11.28 -3.21
C ARG A 112 -7.29 -12.34 -4.25
N ARG A 113 -8.32 -12.91 -4.86
CA ARG A 113 -8.14 -13.84 -5.98
C ARG A 113 -7.66 -13.17 -7.25
N ARG A 114 -7.94 -11.89 -7.50
CA ARG A 114 -7.50 -11.19 -8.74
C ARG A 114 -6.12 -10.55 -8.62
N GLY A 115 -5.77 -10.03 -7.45
CA GLY A 115 -4.57 -9.25 -7.22
C GLY A 115 -3.28 -10.06 -7.22
N ARG A 116 -2.16 -9.34 -7.07
CA ARG A 116 -0.81 -9.89 -7.03
C ARG A 116 -0.51 -10.43 -5.63
N THR A 117 -0.75 -11.71 -5.44
CA THR A 117 -0.34 -12.47 -4.25
C THR A 117 1.07 -13.03 -4.44
N LEU A 118 1.74 -13.45 -3.36
CA LEU A 118 3.12 -13.95 -3.46
C LEU A 118 3.25 -15.18 -4.37
N ASP A 119 2.27 -16.09 -4.39
CA ASP A 119 2.24 -17.22 -5.32
C ASP A 119 2.27 -16.76 -6.78
N LYS A 120 1.46 -15.77 -7.14
CA LYS A 120 1.41 -15.23 -8.52
C LYS A 120 2.62 -14.39 -8.89
N LEU A 121 3.30 -13.84 -7.90
CA LEU A 121 4.56 -13.14 -8.10
C LEU A 121 5.76 -14.11 -8.16
N GLY A 122 5.55 -15.41 -7.93
CA GLY A 122 6.63 -16.40 -7.85
C GLY A 122 7.53 -16.21 -6.63
N LEU A 123 7.01 -15.60 -5.56
CA LEU A 123 7.74 -15.27 -4.33
C LEU A 123 7.27 -16.12 -3.14
N GLU A 124 6.32 -17.03 -3.34
CA GLU A 124 5.85 -17.93 -2.31
C GLU A 124 7.00 -18.83 -1.81
N GLY A 125 7.04 -19.06 -0.50
CA GLY A 125 8.09 -19.87 0.14
C GLY A 125 9.42 -19.14 0.39
N LEU A 126 9.76 -18.12 -0.41
CA LEU A 126 11.04 -17.41 -0.32
C LEU A 126 11.23 -16.67 1.02
N SER A 127 12.46 -16.68 1.51
CA SER A 127 12.95 -15.82 2.60
C SER A 127 13.18 -14.39 2.13
N VAL A 128 13.30 -13.45 3.06
CA VAL A 128 13.60 -12.04 2.76
C VAL A 128 14.86 -11.91 1.90
N SER A 129 15.93 -12.63 2.25
CA SER A 129 17.19 -12.60 1.50
C SER A 129 17.07 -13.14 0.07
N GLU A 130 16.23 -14.16 -0.14
CA GLU A 130 15.99 -14.73 -1.47
C GLU A 130 15.15 -13.77 -2.33
N ILE A 131 14.14 -13.13 -1.74
CA ILE A 131 13.36 -12.08 -2.41
C ILE A 131 14.28 -10.92 -2.82
N THR A 132 15.14 -10.43 -1.90
CA THR A 132 16.09 -9.35 -2.20
C THR A 132 17.03 -9.73 -3.34
N ARG A 133 17.63 -10.92 -3.28
CA ARG A 133 18.50 -11.40 -4.35
C ARG A 133 17.75 -11.49 -5.68
N TYR A 134 16.54 -12.03 -5.68
CA TYR A 134 15.74 -12.18 -6.88
C TYR A 134 15.45 -10.83 -7.55
N VAL A 135 15.11 -9.80 -6.78
CA VAL A 135 14.82 -8.47 -7.36
C VAL A 135 16.08 -7.74 -7.83
N GLU A 136 17.24 -8.02 -7.24
CA GLU A 136 18.53 -7.41 -7.62
C GLU A 136 19.19 -8.10 -8.83
N GLU A 137 19.11 -9.42 -8.88
CA GLU A 137 19.85 -10.24 -9.87
C GLU A 137 18.95 -10.80 -10.98
N GLY A 138 17.63 -10.81 -10.78
CA GLY A 138 16.66 -11.38 -11.74
C GLY A 138 16.64 -12.91 -11.80
N MET A 139 17.42 -13.60 -10.96
CA MET A 139 17.51 -15.07 -10.92
C MET A 139 17.25 -15.58 -9.50
N LEU A 140 16.42 -16.62 -9.37
CA LEU A 140 16.39 -17.44 -8.16
C LEU A 140 17.56 -18.40 -8.30
N GLY A 141 18.53 -18.33 -7.38
CA GLY A 141 19.66 -19.26 -7.41
C GLY A 141 19.13 -20.70 -7.50
N GLU A 142 19.79 -21.53 -8.31
CA GLU A 142 19.49 -22.97 -8.32
C GLU A 142 19.60 -23.45 -6.87
N GLY A 143 18.50 -23.99 -6.33
CA GLY A 143 18.52 -24.61 -5.02
C GLY A 143 19.57 -25.73 -4.97
N PRO A 144 20.01 -26.14 -3.77
CA PRO A 144 20.97 -27.23 -3.62
C PRO A 144 20.53 -28.52 -4.32
#